data_AF-A0A2V7IDC8-F1
#
_entry.id   AF-A0A2V7IDC8-F1
#
_cell.length_a   1.000
_cell.length_b   1.000
_cell.length_c   1.000
_cell.angle_alpha   90.00
_cell.angle_beta   90.00
_cell.angle_gamma   90.00
#
_symmetry.space_group_name_H-M   'P 1'
#
loop_
_entity.id
_entity.type
_entity.pdbx_description
1 polymer ?
#
loop_
_entity_poly.entity_id
_entity_poly.type
_entity_poly.pdbx_seq_one_letter_code
_entity_poly.pdbx_strand_id
1 'polypeptide(L)'
;VTPIQLAMAYGALANDGLLLQPTLIREVWSAGGGVRYRHRPEPVRRVVSREVAAALRNLLRGVVERGTGTEAALTNFPVAAKTGTARRVVNGRYAAGEYTASFAALFPADHPQLVLVVKIDNPHRGSYFAAQTAAPVTRSMLEQALAARTVALDRARLSTAAPRTAVAPAEDDGGLVPYVVPWPYQPDSAGVGPRRAVPDVAGFGMREAVRTLHRRGFRVALRGWGVAEHTWPAAGDSAAAGSMVTLFADPYAAARVRSRGAVAPRRGPRR
;
A
#
# COMPACT_ATOMS: atom_id res chain seq x y z
N VAL A 1 -5.27 -19.45 6.18
CA VAL A 1 -6.31 -18.80 7.01
C VAL A 1 -7.63 -18.84 6.29
N THR A 2 -8.73 -18.96 7.01
CA THR A 2 -10.09 -18.92 6.42
C THR A 2 -10.56 -17.46 6.23
N PRO A 3 -11.53 -17.19 5.33
CA PRO A 3 -12.08 -15.84 5.18
C PRO A 3 -12.66 -15.27 6.48
N ILE A 4 -13.31 -16.09 7.30
CA ILE A 4 -13.86 -15.65 8.59
C ILE A 4 -12.75 -15.27 9.58
N GLN A 5 -11.63 -15.99 9.62
CA GLN A 5 -10.47 -15.61 10.44
C GLN A 5 -9.87 -14.26 10.00
N LEU A 6 -9.81 -14.03 8.68
CA LEU A 6 -9.35 -12.75 8.14
C LEU A 6 -10.34 -11.62 8.47
N ALA A 7 -11.65 -11.87 8.32
CA ALA A 7 -12.69 -10.92 8.68
C ALA A 7 -12.65 -10.58 10.18
N MET A 8 -12.41 -11.55 11.05
CA MET A 8 -12.21 -11.32 12.49
C MET A 8 -10.97 -10.47 12.78
N ALA A 9 -9.85 -10.73 12.09
CA ALA A 9 -8.63 -9.95 12.28
C ALA A 9 -8.82 -8.47 11.89
N TYR A 10 -9.44 -8.23 10.73
CA TYR A 10 -9.81 -6.86 10.32
C TYR A 10 -10.93 -6.28 11.19
N GLY A 11 -11.85 -7.11 11.68
CA GLY A 11 -12.89 -6.75 12.65
C GLY A 11 -12.30 -6.24 13.95
N ALA A 12 -11.19 -6.80 14.42
CA ALA A 12 -10.49 -6.27 15.58
C ALA A 12 -9.90 -4.87 15.29
N LEU A 13 -9.34 -4.63 14.10
CA LEU A 13 -8.88 -3.29 13.71
C LEU A 13 -10.02 -2.29 13.58
N ALA A 14 -11.16 -2.74 13.04
CA ALA A 14 -12.39 -1.97 12.95
C ALA A 14 -12.92 -1.58 14.34
N ASN A 15 -12.86 -2.50 15.29
CA ASN A 15 -13.40 -2.37 16.63
C ASN A 15 -12.32 -1.93 17.65
N ASP A 16 -11.51 -0.94 17.27
CA ASP A 16 -10.53 -0.30 18.16
C ASP A 16 -9.55 -1.27 18.85
N GLY A 17 -9.22 -2.39 18.20
CA GLY A 17 -8.29 -3.42 18.70
C GLY A 17 -8.97 -4.55 19.49
N LEU A 18 -10.29 -4.56 19.63
CA LEU A 18 -11.04 -5.57 20.37
C LEU A 18 -11.57 -6.68 19.44
N LEU A 19 -11.05 -7.89 19.61
CA LEU A 19 -11.50 -9.07 18.88
C LEU A 19 -12.83 -9.57 19.47
N LEU A 20 -13.82 -9.72 18.61
CA LEU A 20 -15.14 -10.27 18.96
C LEU A 20 -15.26 -11.72 18.49
N GLN A 21 -16.08 -12.49 19.22
CA GLN A 21 -16.50 -13.80 18.76
C GLN A 21 -17.46 -13.65 17.56
N PRO A 22 -17.19 -14.27 16.41
CA PRO A 22 -18.08 -14.17 15.26
C PRO A 22 -19.36 -14.97 15.52
N THR A 23 -20.50 -14.45 15.08
CA THR A 23 -21.78 -15.15 15.08
C THR A 23 -22.50 -14.98 13.76
N LEU A 24 -23.36 -15.94 13.42
CA LEU A 24 -24.35 -15.82 12.34
C LEU A 24 -25.77 -15.68 12.89
N ILE A 25 -25.97 -15.97 14.18
CA ILE A 25 -27.29 -16.01 14.81
C ILE A 25 -27.55 -14.67 15.48
N ARG A 26 -28.54 -13.92 14.97
CA ARG A 26 -29.03 -12.70 15.63
C ARG A 26 -29.96 -13.04 16.78
N GLU A 27 -30.99 -13.85 16.51
CA GLU A 27 -32.02 -14.22 17.48
C GLU A 27 -32.52 -15.65 17.23
N VAL A 28 -32.92 -16.35 18.30
CA VAL A 28 -33.65 -17.63 18.22
C VAL A 28 -35.02 -17.43 18.88
N TRP A 29 -36.06 -17.79 18.14
CA TRP A 29 -37.45 -17.62 18.53
C TRP A 29 -38.04 -18.98 18.92
N SER A 30 -38.88 -19.00 19.94
CA SER A 30 -39.68 -20.17 20.29
C SER A 30 -40.90 -20.30 19.39
N ALA A 31 -41.50 -21.50 19.33
CA ALA A 31 -42.74 -21.73 18.59
C ALA A 31 -43.90 -20.82 19.05
N GLY A 32 -43.92 -20.39 20.32
CA GLY A 32 -44.89 -19.44 20.86
C GLY A 32 -44.57 -17.96 20.61
N GLY A 33 -43.58 -17.64 19.77
CA GLY A 33 -43.21 -16.26 19.43
C GLY A 33 -42.28 -15.54 20.42
N GLY A 34 -41.97 -16.14 21.57
CA GLY A 34 -41.02 -15.57 22.54
C GLY A 34 -39.56 -15.73 22.09
N VAL A 35 -38.74 -14.69 22.26
CA VAL A 35 -37.28 -14.72 21.98
C VAL A 35 -36.56 -15.53 23.06
N ARG A 36 -35.91 -16.65 22.67
CA ARG A 36 -35.11 -17.50 23.57
C ARG A 36 -33.65 -17.09 23.66
N TYR A 37 -33.13 -16.52 22.58
CA TYR A 37 -31.77 -16.03 22.50
C TYR A 37 -31.75 -14.79 21.64
N ARG A 38 -31.00 -13.78 22.07
CA ARG A 38 -30.66 -12.60 21.29
C ARG A 38 -29.18 -12.37 21.47
N HIS A 39 -28.44 -12.39 20.37
CA HIS A 39 -27.01 -12.20 20.40
C HIS A 39 -26.66 -10.81 20.93
N ARG A 40 -25.61 -10.77 21.74
CA ARG A 40 -24.92 -9.56 22.18
C ARG A 40 -23.45 -9.69 21.78
N PRO A 41 -22.78 -8.61 21.36
CA PRO A 41 -21.36 -8.68 21.03
C PRO A 41 -20.55 -9.26 22.20
N GLU A 42 -19.77 -10.29 21.93
CA GLU A 42 -18.96 -11.02 22.91
C GLU A 42 -17.47 -10.73 22.68
N PRO A 43 -16.83 -9.90 23.52
CA PRO A 43 -15.39 -9.67 23.43
C PRO A 43 -14.60 -10.92 23.81
N VAL A 44 -13.67 -11.33 22.95
CA VAL A 44 -12.73 -12.40 23.25
C VAL A 44 -11.52 -11.83 23.99
N ARG A 45 -10.87 -10.83 23.38
CA ARG A 45 -9.69 -10.14 23.94
C ARG A 45 -9.34 -8.88 23.15
N ARG A 46 -8.55 -8.00 23.73
CA ARG A 46 -7.87 -6.91 23.02
C ARG A 46 -6.57 -7.43 22.39
N VAL A 47 -6.46 -7.35 21.06
CA VAL A 47 -5.28 -7.81 20.32
C VAL A 47 -4.24 -6.71 20.13
N VAL A 48 -4.69 -5.46 20.04
CA VAL A 48 -3.86 -4.25 19.95
C VAL A 48 -4.52 -3.09 20.72
N SER A 49 -3.75 -2.05 21.04
CA SER A 49 -4.31 -0.85 21.65
C SER A 49 -5.22 -0.09 20.66
N ARG A 50 -6.06 0.80 21.19
CA ARG A 50 -6.95 1.63 20.37
C ARG A 50 -6.17 2.54 19.43
N GLU A 51 -5.07 3.09 19.92
CA GLU A 51 -4.16 4.00 19.21
C GLU A 51 -3.49 3.26 18.05
N VAL A 52 -3.03 2.03 18.28
CA VAL A 52 -2.45 1.17 17.24
C VAL A 52 -3.51 0.80 16.19
N ALA A 53 -4.72 0.42 16.61
CA ALA A 53 -5.81 0.12 15.68
C ALA A 53 -6.16 1.34 14.80
N ALA A 54 -6.25 2.54 15.40
CA ALA A 54 -6.49 3.78 14.68
C ALA A 54 -5.37 4.11 13.68
N ALA A 55 -4.10 4.00 14.10
CA ALA A 55 -2.95 4.19 13.22
C ALA A 55 -2.97 3.21 12.04
N LEU A 56 -3.28 1.93 12.29
CA LEU A 56 -3.40 0.93 11.23
C LEU A 56 -4.54 1.23 10.26
N ARG A 57 -5.72 1.65 10.74
CA ARG A 57 -6.82 2.09 9.86
C ARG A 57 -6.40 3.25 8.96
N ASN A 58 -5.64 4.21 9.49
CA ASN A 58 -5.13 5.34 8.70
C ASN A 58 -4.11 4.90 7.64
N LEU A 59 -3.21 3.98 7.97
CA LEU A 59 -2.28 3.41 6.98
C LEU A 59 -3.03 2.63 5.88
N LEU A 60 -4.04 1.86 6.27
CA LEU A 60 -4.89 1.10 5.33
C LEU A 60 -5.75 2.02 4.44
N ARG A 61 -6.13 3.20 4.91
CA ARG A 61 -6.76 4.24 4.07
C ARG A 61 -5.83 4.69 2.95
N GLY A 62 -4.56 4.92 3.27
CA GLY A 62 -3.55 5.31 2.27
C GLY A 62 -3.40 4.31 1.12
N VAL A 63 -3.63 3.01 1.37
CA VAL A 63 -3.61 1.97 0.33
C VAL A 63 -4.71 2.18 -0.72
N VAL A 64 -5.87 2.69 -0.32
CA VAL A 64 -6.98 2.97 -1.23
C VAL A 64 -6.86 4.35 -1.85
N GLU A 65 -6.38 5.35 -1.11
CA GLU A 65 -6.23 6.71 -1.64
C GLU A 65 -5.11 6.85 -2.68
N ARG A 66 -3.96 6.21 -2.44
CA ARG A 66 -2.72 6.42 -3.22
C ARG A 66 -1.93 5.14 -3.49
N GLY A 67 -2.46 3.97 -3.11
CA GLY A 67 -1.74 2.70 -3.16
C GLY A 67 -2.32 1.68 -4.14
N THR A 68 -2.09 0.40 -3.87
CA THR A 68 -2.54 -0.70 -4.73
C THR A 68 -4.04 -0.98 -4.67
N GLY A 69 -4.78 -0.32 -3.77
CA GLY A 69 -6.20 -0.56 -3.53
C GLY A 69 -7.13 0.49 -4.13
N THR A 70 -6.63 1.34 -5.03
CA THR A 70 -7.37 2.49 -5.60
C THR A 70 -8.67 2.09 -6.29
N GLU A 71 -8.74 0.90 -6.88
CA GLU A 71 -9.96 0.37 -7.51
C GLU A 71 -11.11 0.11 -6.51
N ALA A 72 -10.81 0.09 -5.20
CA ALA A 72 -11.82 -0.01 -4.14
C ALA A 72 -12.34 1.37 -3.64
N ALA A 73 -11.81 2.48 -4.17
CA ALA A 73 -12.17 3.82 -3.71
C ALA A 73 -13.62 4.16 -4.04
N LEU A 74 -14.27 4.87 -3.11
CA LEU A 74 -15.59 5.46 -3.30
C LEU A 74 -15.45 6.98 -3.36
N THR A 75 -16.32 7.63 -4.13
CA THR A 75 -16.24 9.08 -4.37
C THR A 75 -16.40 9.90 -3.09
N ASN A 76 -17.34 9.51 -2.23
CA ASN A 76 -17.78 10.33 -1.09
C ASN A 76 -17.48 9.75 0.28
N PHE A 77 -16.91 8.54 0.34
CA PHE A 77 -16.69 7.85 1.61
C PHE A 77 -15.29 7.26 1.68
N PRO A 78 -14.57 7.47 2.80
CA PRO A 78 -13.23 6.93 2.94
C PRO A 78 -13.32 5.41 3.15
N VAL A 79 -12.49 4.67 2.45
CA VAL A 79 -12.34 3.21 2.55
C VAL A 79 -10.92 2.90 3.00
N ALA A 80 -10.76 2.01 3.97
CA ALA A 80 -9.45 1.50 4.38
C ALA A 80 -9.34 0.03 4.00
N ALA A 81 -8.27 -0.38 3.31
CA ALA A 81 -8.18 -1.75 2.84
C ALA A 81 -6.75 -2.24 2.59
N LYS A 82 -6.61 -3.55 2.33
CA LYS A 82 -5.36 -4.13 1.87
C LYS A 82 -5.57 -5.19 0.80
N THR A 83 -4.68 -5.15 -0.19
CA THR A 83 -4.49 -6.16 -1.23
C THR A 83 -3.66 -7.33 -0.72
N GLY A 84 -4.04 -8.54 -1.13
CA GLY A 84 -3.25 -9.76 -0.95
C GLY A 84 -3.24 -10.57 -2.25
N THR A 85 -2.06 -11.00 -2.68
CA THR A 85 -1.88 -11.92 -3.81
C THR A 85 -0.91 -13.00 -3.35
N ALA A 86 -1.41 -14.23 -3.18
CA ALA A 86 -0.65 -15.35 -2.66
C ALA A 86 -0.51 -16.43 -3.73
N ARG A 87 0.65 -17.09 -3.79
CA ARG A 87 0.85 -18.28 -4.64
C ARG A 87 0.13 -19.47 -4.03
N ARG A 88 -0.56 -20.26 -4.85
CA ARG A 88 -1.21 -21.49 -4.40
C ARG A 88 -0.18 -22.60 -4.20
N VAL A 89 -0.45 -23.47 -3.23
CA VAL A 89 0.35 -24.67 -2.97
C VAL A 89 -0.43 -25.89 -3.46
N VAL A 90 0.18 -26.66 -4.34
CA VAL A 90 -0.34 -27.93 -4.86
C VAL A 90 0.72 -28.99 -4.59
N ASN A 91 0.35 -30.08 -3.93
CA ASN A 91 1.26 -31.18 -3.55
C ASN A 91 2.53 -30.70 -2.81
N GLY A 92 2.36 -29.75 -1.86
CA GLY A 92 3.45 -29.23 -1.03
C GLY A 92 4.40 -28.26 -1.74
N ARG A 93 4.16 -27.92 -3.02
CA ARG A 93 4.98 -26.96 -3.77
C ARG A 93 4.12 -25.82 -4.29
N TYR A 94 4.72 -24.64 -4.50
CA TYR A 94 4.01 -23.55 -5.15
C TYR A 94 3.71 -23.90 -6.60
N ALA A 95 2.43 -23.91 -6.97
CA ALA A 95 2.02 -24.11 -8.35
C ALA A 95 2.41 -22.89 -9.19
N ALA A 96 2.90 -23.14 -10.40
CA ALA A 96 3.28 -22.09 -11.33
C ALA A 96 2.02 -21.49 -11.96
N GLY A 97 1.93 -20.17 -11.99
CA GLY A 97 0.77 -19.46 -12.58
C GLY A 97 -0.51 -19.50 -11.75
N GLU A 98 -0.51 -20.14 -10.59
CA GLU A 98 -1.70 -20.27 -9.74
C GLU A 98 -1.63 -19.34 -8.52
N TYR A 99 -2.66 -18.50 -8.38
CA TYR A 99 -2.71 -17.47 -7.35
C TYR A 99 -4.06 -17.42 -6.66
N THR A 100 -4.06 -16.95 -5.42
CA THR A 100 -5.26 -16.51 -4.72
C THR A 100 -5.17 -15.00 -4.56
N ALA A 101 -6.16 -14.29 -5.09
CA ALA A 101 -6.34 -12.86 -4.90
C ALA A 101 -7.28 -12.64 -3.71
N SER A 102 -6.93 -11.72 -2.82
CA SER A 102 -7.76 -11.36 -1.67
C SER A 102 -7.74 -9.86 -1.41
N PHE A 103 -8.86 -9.32 -0.97
CA PHE A 103 -8.99 -7.93 -0.57
C PHE A 103 -9.79 -7.85 0.72
N ALA A 104 -9.23 -7.19 1.73
CA ALA A 104 -9.90 -6.98 3.02
C ALA A 104 -10.07 -5.48 3.25
N ALA A 105 -11.30 -5.05 3.51
CA ALA A 105 -11.69 -3.65 3.59
C ALA A 105 -12.52 -3.34 4.84
N LEU A 106 -12.37 -2.11 5.32
CA LEU A 106 -13.09 -1.49 6.42
C LEU A 106 -13.85 -0.30 5.88
N PHE A 107 -15.12 -0.20 6.26
CA PHE A 107 -15.99 0.87 5.75
C PHE A 107 -16.96 1.41 6.81
N PRO A 108 -17.07 2.73 6.96
CA PRO A 108 -16.11 3.76 6.54
C PRO A 108 -14.73 3.60 7.19
N ALA A 109 -13.69 4.27 6.68
CA ALA A 109 -12.33 4.15 7.22
C ALA A 109 -12.18 4.70 8.65
N ASP A 110 -12.83 5.83 8.96
CA ASP A 110 -12.72 6.52 10.25
C ASP A 110 -13.50 5.82 11.37
N HIS A 111 -14.76 5.47 11.07
CA HIS A 111 -15.66 4.78 11.99
C HIS A 111 -16.23 3.53 11.33
N PRO A 112 -15.45 2.44 11.23
CA PRO A 112 -15.87 1.26 10.50
C PRO A 112 -17.13 0.62 11.09
N GLN A 113 -18.07 0.33 10.19
CA GLN A 113 -19.31 -0.38 10.48
C GLN A 113 -19.34 -1.74 9.76
N LEU A 114 -18.58 -1.87 8.67
CA LEU A 114 -18.48 -3.08 7.88
C LEU A 114 -17.02 -3.53 7.75
N VAL A 115 -16.84 -4.85 7.75
CA VAL A 115 -15.63 -5.52 7.29
C VAL A 115 -15.99 -6.39 6.10
N LEU A 116 -15.33 -6.16 4.97
CA LEU A 116 -15.53 -6.95 3.76
C LEU A 116 -14.25 -7.74 3.47
N VAL A 117 -14.41 -9.01 3.15
CA VAL A 117 -13.32 -9.87 2.68
C VAL A 117 -13.76 -10.52 1.38
N VAL A 118 -13.09 -10.16 0.29
CA VAL A 118 -13.27 -10.78 -1.02
C VAL A 118 -12.07 -11.67 -1.29
N LYS A 119 -12.31 -12.93 -1.62
CA LYS A 119 -11.28 -13.91 -2.01
C LYS A 119 -11.68 -14.53 -3.34
N ILE A 120 -10.77 -14.48 -4.30
CA ILE A 120 -10.93 -15.08 -5.62
C ILE A 120 -9.82 -16.12 -5.77
N ASP A 121 -10.22 -17.39 -5.85
CA ASP A 121 -9.30 -18.50 -6.03
C ASP A 121 -9.03 -18.74 -7.50
N ASN A 122 -7.75 -18.78 -7.86
CA ASN A 122 -7.25 -19.06 -9.19
C ASN A 122 -7.94 -18.26 -10.31
N PRO A 123 -7.88 -16.91 -10.27
CA PRO A 123 -8.40 -16.10 -11.37
C PRO A 123 -7.64 -16.42 -12.66
N HIS A 124 -8.35 -17.02 -13.63
CA HIS A 124 -7.76 -17.49 -14.90
C HIS A 124 -7.94 -16.52 -16.08
N ARG A 125 -8.87 -15.56 -15.97
CA ARG A 125 -9.13 -14.55 -17.00
C ARG A 125 -8.79 -13.16 -16.47
N GLY A 126 -8.03 -12.41 -17.25
CA GLY A 126 -7.57 -11.08 -16.87
C GLY A 126 -6.37 -11.12 -15.93
N SER A 127 -6.46 -10.40 -14.81
CA SER A 127 -5.35 -10.28 -13.86
C SER A 127 -5.52 -11.23 -12.67
N TYR A 128 -4.41 -11.62 -12.04
CA TYR A 128 -4.40 -12.31 -10.75
C TYR A 128 -4.10 -11.39 -9.57
N PHE A 129 -3.83 -10.11 -9.82
CA PHE A 129 -3.61 -9.13 -8.77
C PHE A 129 -4.94 -8.75 -8.13
N ALA A 130 -4.99 -8.75 -6.79
CA ALA A 130 -6.18 -8.36 -6.05
C ALA A 130 -6.63 -6.92 -6.36
N ALA A 131 -5.67 -6.04 -6.71
CA ALA A 131 -5.93 -4.67 -7.15
C ALA A 131 -6.87 -4.60 -8.36
N GLN A 132 -6.76 -5.54 -9.30
CA GLN A 132 -7.52 -5.53 -10.56
C GLN A 132 -8.69 -6.52 -10.56
N THR A 133 -8.86 -7.28 -9.48
CA THR A 133 -9.90 -8.32 -9.36
C THR A 133 -10.78 -8.11 -8.15
N ALA A 134 -10.26 -8.40 -6.95
CA ALA A 134 -11.02 -8.36 -5.71
C ALA A 134 -11.37 -6.92 -5.26
N ALA A 135 -10.55 -5.91 -5.60
CA ALA A 135 -10.81 -4.51 -5.25
C ALA A 135 -12.03 -3.92 -5.97
N PRO A 136 -12.18 -4.02 -7.31
CA PRO A 136 -13.41 -3.62 -8.01
C PRO A 136 -14.67 -4.32 -7.50
N VAL A 137 -14.57 -5.62 -7.18
CA VAL A 137 -15.69 -6.37 -6.58
C VAL A 137 -16.08 -5.77 -5.22
N THR A 138 -15.08 -5.44 -4.40
CA THR A 138 -15.32 -4.79 -3.09
C THR A 138 -16.01 -3.44 -3.26
N ARG A 139 -15.57 -2.62 -4.23
CA ARG A 139 -16.23 -1.35 -4.55
C ARG A 139 -17.71 -1.55 -4.90
N SER A 140 -18.01 -2.48 -5.82
CA SER A 140 -19.38 -2.76 -6.23
C SER A 140 -20.25 -3.23 -5.06
N MET A 141 -19.71 -4.09 -4.18
CA MET A 141 -20.42 -4.52 -2.96
C MET A 141 -20.71 -3.35 -2.02
N LEU A 142 -19.76 -2.43 -1.84
CA LEU A 142 -19.95 -1.25 -1.01
C LEU A 142 -20.97 -0.28 -1.60
N GLU A 143 -20.93 -0.03 -2.91
CA GLU A 143 -21.91 0.80 -3.62
C GLU A 143 -23.33 0.21 -3.47
N GLN A 144 -23.47 -1.10 -3.63
CA GLN A 144 -24.73 -1.81 -3.41
C GLN A 144 -25.18 -1.75 -1.95
N ALA A 145 -24.26 -1.92 -0.99
CA ALA A 145 -24.58 -1.82 0.43
C ALA A 145 -25.05 -0.42 0.84
N LEU A 146 -24.47 0.62 0.25
CA LEU A 146 -24.88 2.01 0.45
C LEU A 146 -26.27 2.28 -0.14
N ALA A 147 -26.55 1.77 -1.34
CA ALA A 147 -27.84 1.90 -2.00
C ALA A 147 -28.96 1.10 -1.30
N ALA A 148 -28.64 -0.06 -0.73
CA ALA A 148 -29.61 -0.95 -0.10
C ALA A 148 -30.07 -0.43 1.27
N ARG A 149 -31.38 -0.22 1.45
CA ARG A 149 -31.96 0.21 2.74
C ARG A 149 -31.87 -0.85 3.85
N THR A 150 -31.66 -2.11 3.48
CA THR A 150 -31.70 -3.27 4.38
C THR A 150 -30.38 -3.56 5.09
N VAL A 151 -29.26 -3.00 4.63
CA VAL A 151 -27.97 -3.18 5.30
C VAL A 151 -27.98 -2.39 6.61
N ALA A 152 -27.50 -3.03 7.68
CA ALA A 152 -27.36 -2.45 9.01
C ALA A 152 -26.19 -1.44 9.05
N LEU A 153 -26.34 -0.34 8.32
CA LEU A 153 -25.47 0.82 8.36
C LEU A 153 -26.18 1.94 9.12
N ASP A 154 -25.54 2.46 10.15
CA ASP A 154 -25.89 3.73 10.76
C ASP A 154 -25.52 4.86 9.79
N ARG A 155 -26.51 5.27 9.01
CA ARG A 155 -26.37 6.32 7.99
C ARG A 155 -26.10 7.70 8.59
N ALA A 156 -26.52 7.96 9.83
CA ALA A 156 -26.21 9.22 10.50
C ALA A 156 -24.71 9.35 10.76
N ARG A 157 -24.03 8.21 11.02
CA ARG A 157 -22.57 8.15 11.19
C ARG A 157 -21.79 8.06 9.88
N LEU A 158 -22.46 7.97 8.73
CA LEU A 158 -21.81 8.08 7.42
C LEU A 158 -21.56 9.55 7.04
N SER A 159 -22.39 10.49 7.52
CA SER A 159 -22.33 11.92 7.18
C SER A 159 -21.34 12.74 8.03
N THR A 160 -20.70 12.12 9.03
CA THR A 160 -19.69 12.78 9.87
C THR A 160 -18.28 12.77 9.23
N ALA A 161 -18.19 12.47 7.94
CA ALA A 161 -17.08 13.01 7.16
C ALA A 161 -17.28 14.52 7.15
N ALA A 162 -16.46 15.24 7.93
CA ALA A 162 -16.37 16.69 7.82
C ALA A 162 -16.40 17.05 6.33
N PRO A 163 -17.15 18.09 5.91
CA PRO A 163 -17.05 18.57 4.55
C PRO A 163 -15.57 18.70 4.27
N ARG A 164 -15.10 18.11 3.15
CA ARG A 164 -13.78 18.41 2.65
C ARG A 164 -13.76 19.91 2.49
N THR A 165 -13.20 20.62 3.46
CA THR A 165 -12.74 21.98 3.25
C THR A 165 -11.89 21.84 2.00
N ALA A 166 -12.29 22.51 0.93
CA ALA A 166 -11.43 22.65 -0.22
C ALA A 166 -10.08 23.04 0.34
N VAL A 167 -9.11 22.13 0.23
CA VAL A 167 -7.76 22.38 0.70
C VAL A 167 -7.34 23.58 -0.12
N ALA A 168 -7.28 24.74 0.52
CA ALA A 168 -6.58 25.88 -0.04
C ALA A 168 -5.22 25.36 -0.50
N PRO A 169 -4.75 25.76 -1.70
CA PRO A 169 -3.50 25.22 -2.23
C PRO A 169 -2.44 25.35 -1.14
N ALA A 170 -1.89 24.21 -0.73
CA ALA A 170 -0.91 24.15 0.33
C ALA A 170 0.21 25.11 -0.02
N GLU A 171 0.49 26.05 0.87
CA GLU A 171 1.71 26.85 0.79
C GLU A 171 2.90 25.88 0.75
N ASP A 172 3.81 26.19 -0.17
CA ASP A 172 4.93 25.38 -0.61
C ASP A 172 5.99 25.26 0.49
N ASP A 173 5.80 24.32 1.42
CA ASP A 173 6.87 23.84 2.29
C ASP A 173 7.57 22.67 1.60
N GLY A 174 8.70 23.00 0.97
CA GLY A 174 9.43 22.15 0.04
C GLY A 174 9.66 20.70 0.50
N GLY A 175 9.09 19.76 -0.26
CA GLY A 175 9.45 18.35 -0.18
C GLY A 175 8.42 17.37 -0.73
N LEU A 176 8.59 17.02 -2.02
CA LEU A 176 7.87 15.98 -2.80
C LEU A 176 6.47 16.33 -3.32
N VAL A 177 6.43 16.78 -4.57
CA VAL A 177 5.22 16.95 -5.38
C VAL A 177 4.68 15.57 -5.82
N PRO A 178 3.40 15.23 -5.61
CA PRO A 178 2.80 14.03 -6.21
C PRO A 178 2.60 14.27 -7.71
N TYR A 179 3.24 13.46 -8.57
CA TYR A 179 2.96 13.49 -10.00
C TYR A 179 1.62 12.79 -10.29
N VAL A 180 0.73 13.47 -11.01
CA VAL A 180 -0.53 12.93 -11.54
C VAL A 180 -0.24 12.34 -12.92
N VAL A 181 -0.59 11.07 -13.13
CA VAL A 181 -0.53 10.42 -14.45
C VAL A 181 -1.95 10.36 -15.02
N PRO A 182 -2.23 10.94 -16.19
CA PRO A 182 -3.55 10.82 -16.84
C PRO A 182 -3.75 9.43 -17.47
N TRP A 183 -4.97 8.91 -17.39
CA TRP A 183 -5.43 7.63 -17.97
C TRP A 183 -6.11 7.87 -19.34
N PRO A 184 -6.01 6.99 -20.35
CA PRO A 184 -5.51 5.61 -20.32
C PRO A 184 -4.00 5.47 -20.17
N TYR A 185 -3.59 4.61 -19.23
CA TYR A 185 -2.20 4.17 -19.07
C TYR A 185 -1.75 3.44 -20.32
N GLN A 186 -0.94 4.12 -21.13
CA GLN A 186 -0.04 3.47 -22.05
C GLN A 186 1.21 3.13 -21.25
N PRO A 187 1.52 1.83 -20.99
CA PRO A 187 2.83 1.50 -20.48
C PRO A 187 3.84 2.09 -21.46
N ASP A 188 4.87 2.77 -20.94
CA ASP A 188 6.06 3.08 -21.73
C ASP A 188 6.59 1.72 -22.22
N SER A 189 6.24 1.34 -23.44
CA SER A 189 7.10 0.52 -24.28
C SER A 189 8.31 1.38 -24.66
N ALA A 190 9.10 1.77 -23.66
CA ALA A 190 10.46 2.25 -23.83
C ALA A 190 11.38 1.03 -23.70
N GLY A 191 11.92 0.45 -24.77
CA GLY A 191 11.92 0.86 -26.16
C GLY A 191 13.01 0.07 -26.86
N VAL A 192 12.79 -0.22 -28.13
CA VAL A 192 13.82 -0.64 -29.09
C VAL A 192 14.69 0.59 -29.41
N GLY A 193 15.43 1.08 -28.41
CA GLY A 193 16.43 2.14 -28.55
C GLY A 193 17.84 1.53 -28.49
N PRO A 194 18.86 2.14 -29.11
CA PRO A 194 20.23 1.64 -29.04
C PRO A 194 20.65 1.54 -27.57
N ARG A 195 21.15 0.36 -27.16
CA ARG A 195 21.62 0.11 -25.80
C ARG A 195 22.87 0.95 -25.57
N ARG A 196 22.89 1.72 -24.48
CA ARG A 196 23.99 2.58 -24.07
C ARG A 196 24.45 2.15 -22.68
N ALA A 197 25.75 2.25 -22.41
CA ALA A 197 26.29 1.97 -21.09
C ALA A 197 25.88 3.06 -20.09
N VAL A 198 25.38 2.65 -18.94
CA VAL A 198 25.08 3.54 -17.81
C VAL A 198 26.41 4.11 -17.29
N PRO A 199 26.60 5.44 -17.33
CA PRO A 199 27.82 6.07 -16.83
C PRO A 199 27.94 5.92 -15.31
N ASP A 200 29.16 5.75 -14.82
CA ASP A 200 29.45 5.83 -13.39
C ASP A 200 29.27 7.29 -12.92
N VAL A 201 28.40 7.46 -11.94
CA VAL A 201 28.08 8.75 -11.32
C VAL A 201 28.29 8.72 -9.81
N ALA A 202 28.94 7.68 -9.28
CA ALA A 202 29.30 7.60 -7.87
C ALA A 202 30.22 8.77 -7.48
N GLY A 203 29.93 9.44 -6.37
CA GLY A 203 30.67 10.61 -5.89
C GLY A 203 30.23 11.94 -6.47
N PHE A 204 29.33 11.97 -7.47
CA PHE A 204 28.85 13.22 -8.06
C PHE A 204 27.79 13.88 -7.17
N GLY A 205 27.75 15.22 -7.20
CA GLY A 205 26.61 15.95 -6.64
C GLY A 205 25.35 15.64 -7.44
N MET A 206 24.19 15.57 -6.78
CA MET A 206 22.93 15.11 -7.40
C MET A 206 22.62 15.76 -8.76
N ARG A 207 22.79 17.09 -8.85
CA ARG A 207 22.56 17.87 -10.08
C ARG A 207 23.48 17.44 -11.22
N GLU A 208 24.72 17.10 -10.91
CA GLU A 208 25.74 16.67 -11.86
C GLU A 208 25.52 15.21 -12.30
N ALA A 209 25.14 14.34 -11.36
CA ALA A 209 24.78 12.95 -11.64
C ALA A 209 23.57 12.86 -12.59
N VAL A 210 22.50 13.62 -12.30
CA VAL A 210 21.29 13.67 -13.14
C VAL A 210 21.61 14.24 -14.53
N ARG A 211 22.38 15.34 -14.62
CA ARG A 211 22.79 15.92 -15.91
C ARG A 211 23.59 14.93 -16.76
N THR A 212 24.44 14.12 -16.14
CA THR A 212 25.27 13.14 -16.85
C THR A 212 24.43 11.97 -17.38
N LEU A 213 23.47 11.48 -16.59
CA LEU A 213 22.53 10.44 -17.03
C LEU A 213 21.56 10.96 -18.12
N HIS A 214 21.04 12.18 -17.99
CA HIS A 214 20.17 12.80 -19.01
C HIS A 214 20.91 13.04 -20.34
N ARG A 215 22.17 13.51 -20.31
CA ARG A 215 22.99 13.67 -21.53
C ARG A 215 23.19 12.36 -22.30
N ARG A 216 23.20 11.22 -21.60
CA ARG A 216 23.28 9.89 -22.21
C ARG A 216 21.94 9.36 -22.73
N GLY A 217 20.85 10.07 -22.44
CA GLY A 217 19.49 9.77 -22.88
C GLY A 217 18.72 8.88 -21.91
N PHE A 218 19.13 8.77 -20.65
CA PHE A 218 18.39 8.01 -19.62
C PHE A 218 17.41 8.91 -18.87
N ARG A 219 16.29 8.33 -18.42
CA ARG A 219 15.40 8.97 -17.45
C ARG A 219 15.88 8.58 -16.05
N VAL A 220 15.89 9.51 -15.10
CA VAL A 220 16.47 9.26 -13.77
C VAL A 220 15.39 9.29 -12.69
N ALA A 221 15.32 8.22 -11.89
CA ALA A 221 14.54 8.17 -10.66
C ALA A 221 15.47 8.37 -9.47
N LEU A 222 15.21 9.38 -8.64
CA LEU A 222 16.05 9.70 -7.48
C LEU A 222 15.59 8.95 -6.22
N ARG A 223 16.53 8.33 -5.51
CA ARG A 223 16.32 7.70 -4.20
C ARG A 223 17.33 8.24 -3.20
N GLY A 224 16.90 9.17 -2.37
CA GLY A 224 17.74 9.85 -1.38
C GLY A 224 18.19 11.23 -1.85
N TRP A 225 19.04 11.87 -1.04
CA TRP A 225 19.55 13.22 -1.27
C TRP A 225 21.02 13.29 -0.84
N GLY A 226 21.80 14.22 -1.41
CA GLY A 226 23.24 14.30 -1.14
C GLY A 226 24.10 13.83 -2.33
N VAL A 227 25.10 13.00 -2.05
CA VAL A 227 26.07 12.53 -3.04
C VAL A 227 25.61 11.18 -3.60
N ALA A 228 25.70 11.03 -4.92
CA ALA A 228 25.38 9.77 -5.60
C ALA A 228 26.30 8.64 -5.12
N GLU A 229 25.73 7.51 -4.72
CA GLU A 229 26.47 6.33 -4.26
C GLU A 229 26.55 5.28 -5.37
N HIS A 230 25.39 4.90 -5.93
CA HIS A 230 25.29 3.89 -6.96
C HIS A 230 24.03 4.06 -7.80
N THR A 231 23.99 3.41 -8.95
CA THR A 231 22.84 3.36 -9.85
C THR A 231 22.30 1.95 -10.00
N TRP A 232 21.03 1.84 -10.38
CA TRP A 232 20.43 0.61 -10.86
C TRP A 232 19.67 0.89 -12.18
N PRO A 233 20.04 0.28 -13.32
CA PRO A 233 21.16 -0.63 -13.58
C PRO A 233 22.54 -0.08 -13.16
N ALA A 234 23.49 -0.96 -12.87
CA ALA A 234 24.78 -0.59 -12.32
C ALA A 234 25.62 0.19 -13.34
N ALA A 235 26.59 0.96 -12.87
CA ALA A 235 27.56 1.62 -13.73
C ALA A 235 28.25 0.58 -14.63
N GLY A 236 28.26 0.80 -15.94
CA GLY A 236 28.76 -0.14 -16.94
C GLY A 236 27.70 -1.07 -17.54
N ASP A 237 26.52 -1.21 -16.93
CA ASP A 237 25.44 -2.01 -17.51
C ASP A 237 24.89 -1.35 -18.77
N SER A 238 24.54 -2.17 -19.77
CA SER A 238 23.93 -1.69 -21.00
C SER A 238 22.41 -1.57 -20.82
N ALA A 239 21.89 -0.34 -20.86
CA ALA A 239 20.46 -0.04 -20.76
C ALA A 239 19.96 0.67 -22.04
N ALA A 240 18.69 0.47 -22.40
CA ALA A 240 18.12 1.12 -23.59
C ALA A 240 18.07 2.64 -23.39
N ALA A 241 18.40 3.42 -24.43
CA ALA A 241 18.17 4.86 -24.39
C ALA A 241 16.68 5.14 -24.10
N GLY A 242 16.40 6.03 -23.14
CA GLY A 242 15.05 6.34 -22.65
C GLY A 242 14.60 5.50 -21.44
N SER A 243 15.34 4.45 -21.06
CA SER A 243 15.01 3.64 -19.88
C SER A 243 15.27 4.38 -18.56
N MET A 244 14.58 3.92 -17.51
CA MET A 244 14.69 4.48 -16.17
C MET A 244 15.93 3.93 -15.46
N VAL A 245 16.82 4.82 -15.03
CA VAL A 245 17.94 4.52 -14.14
C VAL A 245 17.63 5.08 -12.77
N THR A 246 17.61 4.20 -11.75
CA THR A 246 17.43 4.62 -10.36
C THR A 246 18.78 5.04 -9.78
N LEU A 247 18.89 6.29 -9.33
CA LEU A 247 20.07 6.84 -8.69
C LEU A 247 19.87 6.85 -7.16
N PHE A 248 20.73 6.14 -6.44
CA PHE A 248 20.74 6.12 -4.99
C PHE A 248 21.76 7.11 -4.46
N ALA A 249 21.36 7.94 -3.49
CA ALA A 249 22.22 8.96 -2.89
C ALA A 249 22.11 8.96 -1.37
N ASP A 250 23.24 9.19 -0.71
CA ASP A 250 23.37 9.26 0.74
C ASP A 250 23.93 10.64 1.15
N PRO A 251 23.26 11.37 2.07
CA PRO A 251 23.73 12.66 2.54
C PRO A 251 25.04 12.59 3.35
N TYR A 252 25.41 11.41 3.85
CA TYR A 252 26.61 11.21 4.66
C TYR A 252 27.77 10.54 3.90
N ALA A 253 27.61 10.25 2.61
CA ALA A 253 28.65 9.60 1.80
C ALA A 253 29.95 10.43 1.77
N ALA A 254 29.87 11.75 1.65
CA ALA A 254 31.05 12.63 1.68
C ALA A 254 31.78 12.63 3.04
N ALA A 255 31.05 12.41 4.15
CA ALA A 255 31.63 12.36 5.50
C ALA A 255 32.36 11.03 5.77
N ARG A 256 31.89 9.91 5.19
CA ARG A 256 32.53 8.58 5.28
C ARG A 256 33.83 8.48 4.51
N VAL A 257 34.00 9.25 3.43
CA VAL A 257 35.28 9.30 2.70
C VAL A 257 36.35 10.04 3.52
N ARG A 258 35.98 11.05 4.32
CA ARG A 258 36.92 11.75 5.22
C ARG A 258 37.34 10.91 6.43
N SER A 259 36.47 10.05 6.97
CA SER A 259 36.82 9.20 8.12
C SER A 259 37.71 7.99 7.78
N ARG A 260 37.84 7.62 6.50
CA ARG A 260 38.83 6.64 6.02
C ARG A 260 40.23 7.23 5.76
N GLY A 261 40.39 8.56 5.81
CA GLY A 261 41.67 9.25 5.60
C GLY A 261 42.47 9.56 6.88
N ALA A 262 41.92 9.33 8.07
CA ALA A 262 42.62 9.58 9.33
C ALA A 262 43.39 8.33 9.79
N VAL A 263 44.48 8.00 9.08
CA VAL A 263 45.53 7.16 9.62
C VAL A 263 46.25 7.96 10.70
N ALA A 264 46.16 7.50 11.95
CA ALA A 264 46.87 8.07 13.08
C ALA A 264 48.39 8.10 12.82
N PRO A 265 49.11 9.20 13.14
CA PRO A 265 50.56 9.20 13.03
C PRO A 265 51.15 8.25 14.07
N ARG A 266 51.92 7.26 13.61
CA ARG A 266 52.78 6.40 14.43
C ARG A 266 53.68 7.30 15.30
N ARG A 267 53.49 7.28 16.62
CA ARG A 267 54.50 7.75 17.58
C ARG A 267 55.70 6.81 17.50
N GLY A 268 56.81 7.30 16.95
CA GLY A 268 58.14 6.68 17.05
C GLY A 268 58.72 6.84 18.47
N PRO A 269 59.67 5.98 18.87
CA PRO A 269 60.11 5.87 20.26
C PRO A 269 61.04 7.02 20.65
N ARG A 270 60.86 7.53 21.87
CA ARG A 270 61.81 8.45 22.52
C ARG A 270 63.11 7.68 22.82
N ARG A 271 64.22 8.18 22.30
CA ARG A 271 65.55 8.12 22.92
C ARG A 271 65.89 9.51 23.41
#